data_AF-A0A367KKS2-F1
#
_entry.id   AF-A0A367KKS2-F1
#
_cell.length_a   1.000
_cell.length_b   1.000
_cell.length_c   1.000
_cell.angle_alpha   90.00
_cell.angle_beta   90.00
_cell.angle_gamma   90.00
#
_symmetry.space_group_name_H-M   'P 1'
#
loop_
_entity.id
_entity.type
_entity.pdbx_description
1 polymer ?
#
loop_
_entity_poly.entity_id
_entity_poly.type
_entity_poly.pdbx_seq_one_letter_code
_entity_poly.pdbx_strand_id
1 'polypeptide(L)'
;MERSSEDKEVYYVRFRPNWPKEVIPWWIPTCTKEIPPYLYATLNSQAILCSKEDRLTLNENYVWISNHYQAYPIDAQGWKNSIRNNMSLNKKWFQKLERKPTQKSVGKGSYWTLYPRAEQVFIESLTQEEEYYKRNKENSNT
;
A
#
# COMPACT_ATOMS: atom_id res chain seq x y z
N MET A 1 -6.79 17.60 35.25
CA MET A 1 -7.83 17.33 34.24
C MET A 1 -7.26 16.32 33.28
N GLU A 2 -7.68 15.06 33.43
CA GLU A 2 -7.28 13.95 32.57
C GLU A 2 -7.72 14.24 31.13
N ARG A 3 -6.77 14.17 30.20
CA ARG A 3 -7.02 14.34 28.77
C ARG A 3 -7.79 13.11 28.30
N SER A 4 -9.05 13.29 27.93
CA SER A 4 -9.93 12.25 27.41
C SER A 4 -9.23 11.45 26.31
N SER A 5 -9.28 10.13 26.44
CA SER A 5 -8.80 9.14 25.47
C SER A 5 -9.50 9.20 24.09
N GLU A 6 -10.52 10.05 23.93
CA GLU A 6 -11.29 10.21 22.69
C GLU A 6 -10.62 11.15 21.67
N ASP A 7 -9.66 11.97 22.08
CA ASP A 7 -8.95 12.90 21.17
C ASP A 7 -7.93 12.22 20.24
N LYS A 8 -7.69 10.91 20.40
CA LYS A 8 -6.73 10.17 19.55
C LYS A 8 -7.25 9.84 18.16
N GLU A 9 -8.57 9.87 17.92
CA GLU A 9 -9.12 9.64 16.58
C GLU A 9 -8.96 10.84 15.63
N VAL A 10 -8.85 12.05 16.19
CA VAL A 10 -8.73 13.29 15.43
C VAL A 10 -7.38 13.37 14.68
N TYR A 11 -6.38 12.59 15.10
CA TYR A 11 -5.04 12.62 14.50
C TYR A 11 -4.90 11.82 13.19
N TYR A 12 -5.93 11.10 12.75
CA TYR A 12 -5.84 10.17 11.61
C TYR A 12 -6.70 10.53 10.39
N VAL A 13 -7.66 11.45 10.50
CA VAL A 13 -8.40 11.94 9.34
C VAL A 13 -7.65 13.12 8.75
N ARG A 14 -6.59 12.83 8.00
CA ARG A 14 -5.88 13.86 7.22
C ARG A 14 -6.85 14.40 6.18
N PHE A 15 -7.36 15.62 6.39
CA PHE A 15 -7.88 16.41 5.27
C PHE A 15 -6.70 16.67 4.33
N ARG A 16 -6.56 15.85 3.28
CA ARG A 16 -5.65 16.12 2.17
C ARG A 16 -6.43 16.88 1.09
N PRO A 17 -6.19 18.19 0.91
CA PRO A 17 -7.02 18.99 0.02
C PRO A 17 -6.87 18.68 -1.48
N ASN A 18 -5.80 18.01 -1.92
CA ASN A 18 -5.56 17.69 -3.35
C ASN A 18 -5.03 16.26 -3.54
N TRP A 19 -5.87 15.28 -3.22
CA TRP A 19 -5.57 13.85 -3.35
C TRP A 19 -5.56 13.41 -4.83
N PRO A 20 -4.50 12.75 -5.34
CA PRO A 20 -4.64 11.99 -6.57
C PRO A 20 -5.56 10.80 -6.26
N LYS A 21 -6.82 10.87 -6.72
CA LYS A 21 -7.80 9.77 -6.61
C LYS A 21 -7.29 8.47 -7.26
N GLU A 22 -6.25 8.59 -8.05
CA GLU A 22 -5.61 7.53 -8.80
C GLU A 22 -4.12 7.84 -8.93
N VAL A 23 -3.26 6.92 -8.49
CA VAL A 23 -1.83 6.94 -8.82
C VAL A 23 -1.65 6.01 -10.01
N ILE A 24 -1.41 6.59 -11.18
CA ILE A 24 -1.19 5.84 -12.43
C ILE A 24 0.28 5.39 -12.44
N PRO A 25 0.55 4.07 -12.40
CA PRO A 25 1.91 3.55 -12.54
C PRO A 25 2.46 3.87 -13.92
N TRP A 26 3.76 4.16 -14.02
CA TRP A 26 4.44 4.24 -15.30
C TRP A 26 4.50 2.87 -16.01
N TRP A 27 4.49 1.77 -15.26
CA TRP A 27 4.58 0.44 -15.85
C TRP A 27 3.23 0.01 -16.43
N ILE A 28 3.27 -0.36 -17.71
CA ILE A 28 2.15 -0.91 -18.45
C ILE A 28 2.49 -2.37 -18.76
N PRO A 29 1.63 -3.35 -18.39
CA PRO A 29 1.88 -4.75 -18.69
C PRO A 29 1.86 -4.98 -20.20
N THR A 30 2.90 -5.64 -20.72
CA THR A 30 2.96 -6.07 -22.13
C THR A 30 2.29 -7.44 -22.31
N CYS A 31 2.17 -8.23 -21.23
CA CYS A 31 1.41 -9.48 -21.22
C CYS A 31 0.75 -9.76 -19.86
N THR A 32 -0.19 -10.71 -19.83
CA THR A 32 -1.05 -10.99 -18.66
C THR A 32 -0.33 -11.57 -17.44
N LYS A 33 0.86 -12.14 -17.62
CA LYS A 33 1.63 -12.78 -16.54
C LYS A 33 2.91 -12.02 -16.17
N GLU A 34 3.09 -10.83 -16.74
CA GLU A 34 4.26 -10.02 -16.48
C GLU A 34 4.25 -9.51 -15.04
N ILE A 35 5.33 -9.77 -14.30
CA ILE A 35 5.50 -9.27 -12.94
C ILE A 35 5.90 -7.80 -13.05
N PRO A 36 5.17 -6.88 -12.39
CA PRO A 36 5.54 -5.48 -12.40
C PRO A 36 6.95 -5.28 -11.81
N PRO A 37 7.72 -4.29 -12.30
CA PRO A 37 9.04 -3.93 -11.79
C PRO A 37 8.96 -3.17 -10.44
N TYR A 38 8.00 -3.55 -9.59
CA TYR A 38 7.70 -2.92 -8.32
C TYR A 38 8.00 -3.87 -7.16
N LEU A 39 8.53 -3.29 -6.08
CA LEU A 39 8.66 -4.00 -4.82
C LEU A 39 7.27 -4.25 -4.21
N TYR A 40 7.13 -5.31 -3.41
CA TYR A 40 5.89 -5.54 -2.65
C TYR A 40 5.48 -4.34 -1.78
N ALA A 41 6.43 -3.55 -1.30
CA ALA A 41 6.15 -2.31 -0.57
C ALA A 41 5.45 -1.27 -1.46
N THR A 42 5.87 -1.16 -2.72
CA THR A 42 5.26 -0.27 -3.72
C THR A 42 3.85 -0.74 -4.10
N LEU A 43 3.64 -2.05 -4.25
CA LEU A 43 2.29 -2.60 -4.50
C LEU A 43 1.35 -2.35 -3.31
N ASN A 44 1.83 -2.59 -2.09
CA ASN A 44 1.09 -2.34 -0.86
C ASN A 44 0.73 -0.86 -0.68
N SER A 45 1.69 0.03 -0.92
CA SER A 45 1.48 1.46 -0.76
C SER A 45 0.50 1.98 -1.80
N GLN A 46 0.58 1.54 -3.06
CA GLN A 46 -0.38 1.94 -4.08
C GLN A 46 -1.81 1.52 -3.71
N ALA A 47 -2.01 0.29 -3.23
CA ALA A 47 -3.32 -0.17 -2.79
C ALA A 47 -3.90 0.72 -1.68
N ILE A 48 -3.06 1.13 -0.71
CA ILE A 48 -3.45 2.04 0.38
C ILE A 48 -3.75 3.44 -0.17
N LEU A 49 -2.90 3.97 -1.05
CA LEU A 49 -3.05 5.29 -1.69
C LEU A 49 -4.25 5.38 -2.63
N CYS A 50 -4.76 4.27 -3.13
CA CYS A 50 -5.98 4.23 -3.94
C CYS A 50 -7.22 3.88 -3.10
N SER A 51 -7.08 3.64 -1.79
CA SER A 51 -8.20 3.35 -0.90
C SER A 51 -8.92 4.63 -0.48
N LYS A 52 -10.24 4.54 -0.20
CA LYS A 52 -11.07 5.72 0.13
C LYS A 52 -10.72 6.38 1.46
N GLU A 53 -10.12 5.62 2.38
CA GLU A 53 -9.89 6.03 3.77
C GLU A 53 -8.40 6.07 4.14
N ASP A 54 -7.52 6.06 3.12
CA ASP A 54 -6.07 5.90 3.25
C ASP A 54 -5.67 4.67 4.05
N ARG A 55 -6.55 3.68 4.13
CA ARG A 55 -6.36 2.45 4.88
C ARG A 55 -7.18 1.35 4.25
N LEU A 56 -6.69 0.13 4.40
CA LEU A 56 -7.39 -1.05 3.96
C LEU A 56 -7.06 -2.24 4.85
N THR A 57 -7.90 -3.27 4.81
CA THR A 57 -7.63 -4.55 5.44
C THR A 57 -6.70 -5.38 4.57
N LEU A 58 -6.04 -6.37 5.17
CA LEU A 58 -5.18 -7.30 4.44
C LEU A 58 -5.91 -8.00 3.27
N ASN A 59 -7.20 -8.29 3.42
CA ASN A 59 -8.00 -8.89 2.36
C ASN A 59 -8.28 -7.91 1.21
N GLU A 60 -8.63 -6.66 1.53
CA GLU A 60 -8.84 -5.61 0.53
C GLU A 60 -7.55 -5.34 -0.27
N ASN A 61 -6.39 -5.40 0.38
CA ASN A 61 -5.10 -5.33 -0.31
C ASN A 61 -4.95 -6.46 -1.34
N TYR A 62 -5.23 -7.71 -0.95
CA TYR A 62 -5.14 -8.85 -1.87
C TYR A 62 -6.05 -8.69 -3.08
N VAL A 63 -7.30 -8.31 -2.85
CA VAL A 63 -8.27 -8.08 -3.92
C VAL A 63 -7.82 -6.95 -4.83
N TRP A 64 -7.34 -5.84 -4.25
CA TRP A 64 -6.87 -4.70 -5.01
C TRP A 64 -5.68 -5.07 -5.91
N ILE A 65 -4.64 -5.71 -5.35
CA ILE A 65 -3.46 -6.12 -6.13
C ILE A 65 -3.87 -7.08 -7.25
N SER A 66 -4.72 -8.07 -6.95
CA SER A 66 -5.14 -9.05 -7.96
C SER A 66 -5.89 -8.42 -9.14
N ASN A 67 -6.70 -7.38 -8.86
CA ASN A 67 -7.46 -6.67 -9.89
C ASN A 67 -6.57 -5.77 -10.78
N HIS A 68 -5.46 -5.25 -10.26
CA HIS A 68 -4.58 -4.32 -10.99
C HIS A 68 -3.38 -5.03 -11.63
N TYR A 69 -2.95 -6.15 -11.07
CA TYR A 69 -1.75 -6.87 -11.46
C TYR A 69 -2.08 -8.35 -11.67
N GLN A 70 -2.34 -8.71 -12.92
CA GLN A 70 -2.78 -10.06 -13.32
C GLN A 70 -1.79 -11.18 -12.96
N ALA A 71 -0.50 -10.85 -12.74
CA ALA A 71 0.52 -11.78 -12.24
C ALA A 71 0.24 -12.29 -10.82
N TYR A 72 -0.67 -11.67 -10.06
CA TYR A 72 -1.03 -12.04 -8.69
C TYR A 72 -2.50 -12.49 -8.58
N PRO A 73 -2.84 -13.70 -9.06
CA PRO A 73 -4.21 -14.19 -9.00
C PRO A 73 -4.67 -14.40 -7.55
N ILE A 74 -5.94 -14.08 -7.29
CA ILE A 74 -6.52 -14.09 -5.94
C ILE A 74 -6.46 -15.47 -5.27
N ASP A 75 -6.46 -16.56 -6.02
CA ASP A 75 -6.42 -17.91 -5.44
C ASP A 75 -5.01 -18.37 -5.05
N ALA A 76 -3.97 -17.73 -5.61
CA ALA A 76 -2.59 -18.07 -5.29
C ALA A 76 -2.20 -17.57 -3.88
N GLN A 77 -1.62 -18.46 -3.08
CA GLN A 77 -1.23 -18.15 -1.70
C GLN A 77 0.20 -17.64 -1.56
N GLY A 78 1.09 -17.98 -2.49
CA GLY A 78 2.53 -17.69 -2.40
C GLY A 78 2.84 -16.20 -2.24
N TRP A 79 2.23 -15.36 -3.07
CA TRP A 79 2.46 -13.91 -3.04
C TRP A 79 1.79 -13.22 -1.83
N LYS A 80 0.66 -13.74 -1.34
CA LYS A 80 -0.07 -13.19 -0.18
C LYS A 80 0.76 -13.20 1.10
N ASN A 81 1.59 -14.23 1.28
CA ASN A 81 2.53 -14.31 2.40
C ASN A 81 3.58 -13.20 2.31
N SER A 82 4.16 -12.99 1.13
CA SER A 82 5.13 -11.92 0.87
C SER A 82 4.53 -10.54 1.11
N ILE A 83 3.29 -10.30 0.69
CA ILE A 83 2.54 -9.06 0.94
C ILE A 83 2.37 -8.79 2.44
N ARG A 84 1.89 -9.78 3.20
CA ARG A 84 1.68 -9.66 4.66
C ARG A 84 2.98 -9.42 5.41
N ASN A 85 4.02 -10.18 5.05
CA ASN A 85 5.33 -10.07 5.69
C ASN A 85 5.97 -8.71 5.36
N ASN A 86 5.82 -8.22 4.14
CA ASN A 86 6.37 -6.94 3.70
C ASN A 86 5.84 -5.76 4.54
N MET A 87 4.53 -5.69 4.80
CA MET A 87 3.96 -4.63 5.66
C MET A 87 4.49 -4.70 7.10
N SER A 88 4.70 -5.91 7.62
CA SER A 88 5.19 -6.12 8.99
C SER A 88 6.69 -5.81 9.15
N LEU A 89 7.50 -6.08 8.12
CA LEU A 89 8.93 -5.79 8.10
C LEU A 89 9.20 -4.29 7.92
N ASN A 90 8.40 -3.62 7.10
CA ASN A 90 8.63 -2.22 6.72
C ASN A 90 7.89 -1.23 7.62
N LYS A 91 8.10 -1.32 8.94
CA LYS A 91 7.43 -0.50 9.96
C LYS A 91 7.72 1.00 9.86
N LYS A 92 8.75 1.43 9.12
CA LYS A 92 8.99 2.86 8.86
C LYS A 92 7.98 3.47 7.89
N TRP A 93 7.28 2.64 7.13
CA TRP A 93 6.34 3.09 6.10
C TRP A 93 4.92 2.64 6.38
N PHE A 94 4.72 1.43 6.92
CA PHE A 94 3.39 0.89 7.21
C PHE A 94 3.08 0.92 8.71
N GLN A 95 1.87 1.33 9.04
CA GLN A 95 1.33 1.27 10.39
C GLN A 95 0.05 0.44 10.43
N LYS A 96 -0.09 -0.34 11.49
CA LYS A 96 -1.26 -1.17 11.77
C LYS A 96 -2.22 -0.37 12.66
N LEU A 97 -3.46 -0.19 12.21
CA LEU A 97 -4.52 0.48 12.97
C LEU A 97 -5.50 -0.57 13.50
N GLU A 98 -5.85 -0.44 14.78
CA GLU A 98 -6.88 -1.28 15.39
C GLU A 98 -8.26 -0.96 14.83
N ARG A 99 -9.09 -2.00 14.72
CA ARG A 99 -10.49 -1.83 14.30
C ARG A 99 -11.33 -1.71 15.54
N LYS A 100 -12.23 -0.71 15.57
CA LYS A 100 -13.29 -0.68 16.59
C LYS A 100 -14.09 -2.00 16.51
N PRO A 101 -14.29 -2.70 17.63
CA PRO A 101 -15.13 -3.88 17.64
C PRO A 101 -16.57 -3.46 17.34
N THR A 102 -17.06 -3.76 16.14
CA THR A 102 -18.49 -3.66 15.80
C THR A 102 -19.12 -5.04 15.89
N GLN A 103 -20.44 -5.12 16.11
CA GLN A 103 -21.16 -6.40 16.09
C GLN A 103 -20.95 -7.22 14.79
N LYS A 104 -20.63 -6.55 13.66
CA LYS A 104 -20.31 -7.19 12.36
C LYS A 104 -18.82 -7.56 12.20
N SER A 105 -17.93 -7.01 13.01
CA SER A 105 -16.47 -7.12 12.83
C SER A 105 -15.74 -7.75 14.01
N VAL A 106 -16.44 -8.54 14.84
CA VAL A 106 -15.86 -9.33 15.93
C VAL A 106 -14.75 -10.24 15.34
N GLY A 107 -13.49 -9.83 15.47
CA GLY A 107 -12.33 -10.70 15.29
C GLY A 107 -11.62 -10.75 13.92
N LYS A 108 -12.00 -9.98 12.89
CA LYS A 108 -11.31 -10.09 11.58
C LYS A 108 -10.36 -8.93 11.29
N GLY A 109 -9.10 -9.10 11.70
CA GLY A 109 -7.94 -8.34 11.19
C GLY A 109 -7.86 -6.87 11.59
N SER A 110 -6.83 -6.20 11.09
CA SER A 110 -6.53 -4.78 11.35
C SER A 110 -6.51 -4.00 10.05
N TYR A 111 -6.67 -2.68 10.15
CA TYR A 111 -6.39 -1.79 9.02
C TYR A 111 -4.89 -1.59 8.89
N TRP A 112 -4.43 -1.40 7.66
CA TRP A 112 -3.09 -1.01 7.31
C TRP A 112 -3.16 0.33 6.59
N THR A 113 -2.28 1.26 6.99
CA THR A 113 -2.13 2.57 6.35
C THR A 113 -0.65 2.93 6.28
N LEU A 114 -0.32 4.00 5.58
CA LEU A 114 1.03 4.54 5.51
C LEU A 114 1.28 5.50 6.67
N TYR A 115 2.53 5.59 7.10
CA TYR A 115 2.97 6.67 7.96
C TYR A 115 2.90 7.99 7.20
N PRO A 116 2.56 9.09 7.91
CA PRO A 116 2.68 10.44 7.39
C PRO A 116 4.00 10.68 6.65
N ARG A 117 3.93 11.26 5.45
CA ARG A 117 5.09 11.63 4.60
C ARG A 117 5.80 10.44 3.95
N ALA A 118 5.45 9.20 4.28
CA ALA A 118 5.97 8.03 3.56
C ALA A 118 5.37 7.92 2.15
N GLU A 119 4.24 8.57 1.90
CA GLU A 119 3.50 8.46 0.64
C GLU A 119 4.31 8.94 -0.56
N GLN A 120 5.01 10.06 -0.41
CA GLN A 120 5.75 10.71 -1.50
C GLN A 120 6.80 9.77 -2.12
N VAL A 121 7.52 9.02 -1.29
CA VAL A 121 8.53 8.04 -1.71
C VAL A 121 7.92 6.99 -2.65
N PHE A 122 6.70 6.56 -2.36
CA PHE A 122 6.01 5.56 -3.17
C PHE A 122 5.38 6.16 -4.42
N ILE A 123 4.84 7.37 -4.34
CA ILE A 123 4.30 8.09 -5.51
C ILE A 123 5.42 8.28 -6.54
N GLU A 124 6.59 8.76 -6.13
CA GLU A 124 7.76 8.92 -7.01
C GLU A 124 8.15 7.59 -7.67
N SER A 125 8.20 6.50 -6.87
CA SER A 125 8.50 5.16 -7.38
C SER A 125 7.46 4.65 -8.40
N LEU A 126 6.20 5.06 -8.27
CA LEU A 126 5.09 4.67 -9.13
C LEU A 126 5.01 5.53 -10.40
N THR A 127 5.45 6.78 -10.38
CA THR A 127 5.24 7.72 -11.51
C THR A 127 6.49 8.03 -12.33
N GLN A 128 7.70 7.77 -11.83
CA GLN A 128 8.94 8.18 -12.50
C GLN A 128 9.69 7.01 -13.15
N GLU A 129 9.36 6.71 -14.42
CA GLU A 129 9.99 5.67 -15.23
C GLU A 129 11.49 5.90 -15.46
N GLU A 130 11.88 7.12 -15.82
CA GLU A 130 13.27 7.43 -16.18
C GLU A 130 14.25 7.16 -15.03
N GLU A 131 13.83 7.44 -13.80
CA GLU A 131 14.65 7.20 -12.61
C GLU A 131 14.88 5.70 -12.35
N TYR A 132 13.87 4.87 -12.64
CA TYR A 132 14.00 3.41 -12.54
C TYR A 132 15.10 2.90 -13.49
N TYR A 133 15.06 3.31 -14.76
CA TYR A 133 16.06 2.87 -15.73
C TYR A 133 17.46 3.43 -15.46
N LYS A 134 17.58 4.69 -15.00
CA LYS A 134 18.87 5.27 -14.58
C LYS A 134 19.50 4.45 -13.44
N ARG A 135 18.72 4.16 -12.40
CA ARG A 135 19.17 3.41 -11.22
C ARG A 135 19.61 1.98 -11.58
N ASN A 136 18.89 1.30 -12.46
CA ASN A 136 19.26 -0.06 -12.91
C ASN A 136 20.47 -0.08 -13.86
N LYS A 137 20.64 0.96 -14.69
CA LYS A 137 21.81 1.10 -15.57
C LYS A 137 23.10 1.35 -14.78
N GLU A 138 23.03 2.15 -13.71
CA GLU A 138 24.16 2.38 -12.80
C GLU A 138 24.57 1.09 -12.06
N ASN A 139 23.59 0.33 -11.56
CA ASN A 139 23.84 -0.94 -10.89
C ASN A 139 24.36 -2.06 -11.81
N SER A 140 24.14 -1.98 -13.12
CA SER A 140 24.64 -2.98 -14.10
C SER A 140 26.09 -2.73 -14.54
N ASN A 141 26.65 -1.55 -14.24
CA ASN A 141 28.01 -1.16 -14.58
C ASN A 141 29.01 -1.31 -13.42
N THR A 142 28.60 -1.98 -12.33
CA THR A 142 29.44 -2.37 -11.18
C THR A 142 29.45 -3.88 -11.09
#